data_AF-A0A842NMF6-F1
#
_entry.id   AF-A0A842NMF6-F1
#
_cell.length_a   1.000
_cell.length_b   1.000
_cell.length_c   1.000
_cell.angle_alpha   90.00
_cell.angle_beta   90.00
_cell.angle_gamma   90.00
#
_symmetry.space_group_name_H-M   'P 1'
#
loop_
_entity.id
_entity.type
_entity.pdbx_description
1 polymer ?
#
loop_
_entity_poly.entity_id
_entity_poly.type
_entity_poly.pdbx_seq_one_letter_code
_entity_poly.pdbx_strand_id
1 'polypeptide(L)'
;EEGQSLLYFPEGTRSRDGNLGNFKRGMTKFILKTYFENKNSQNIDDILFVPIGLAYSRVPEDVRFSKNKKSNAEKINLIKDFFDFRKDKIVNYMHIGKSISLNDFFNDNLDLQGHLGKAVKDLSKYLKQELSKTIPILQQDIYYSAIAHCLESSKTDTIYLKNLRKRVNEICVRLYDSYSPKLLKAKEGMGDFLLRLHERELLFNGQITIKIKNKKIMEYYSNKLSSFYENHKLDNEDK
;
A
#
# COMPACT_ATOMS: atom_id res chain seq x y z
N GLU A 1 18.26 -15.24 26.12
CA GLU A 1 18.53 -14.16 25.16
C GLU A 1 17.43 -13.13 25.29
N GLU A 2 17.78 -11.89 25.65
CA GLU A 2 16.83 -10.79 25.74
C GLU A 2 16.86 -10.01 24.41
N GLY A 3 15.69 -9.86 23.79
CA GLY A 3 15.52 -9.07 22.57
C GLY A 3 14.46 -8.00 22.79
N GLN A 4 14.74 -6.77 22.37
CA GLN A 4 13.76 -5.69 22.38
C GLN A 4 13.12 -5.55 21.02
N SER A 5 11.79 -5.42 20.99
CA SER A 5 11.02 -5.24 19.76
C SER A 5 10.43 -3.84 19.71
N LEU A 6 10.60 -3.16 18.56
CA LEU A 6 9.99 -1.86 18.29
C LEU A 6 9.17 -1.94 17.00
N LEU A 7 7.86 -1.73 17.12
CA LEU A 7 6.99 -1.52 15.95
C LEU A 7 6.93 -0.03 15.63
N TYR A 8 7.25 0.35 14.40
CA TYR A 8 7.10 1.73 13.95
C TYR A 8 6.62 1.83 12.50
N PHE A 9 5.95 2.94 12.19
CA PHE A 9 5.48 3.25 10.83
C PHE A 9 6.41 4.30 10.21
N PRO A 10 7.25 3.94 9.22
CA PRO A 10 8.28 4.84 8.72
C PRO A 10 7.72 6.09 8.04
N GLU A 11 6.50 6.06 7.50
CA GLU A 11 5.81 7.23 6.94
C GLU A 11 5.35 8.22 8.02
N GLY A 12 5.13 7.74 9.25
CA GLY A 12 4.65 8.51 10.40
C GLY A 12 3.20 8.99 10.30
N THR A 13 2.47 8.69 9.23
CA THR A 13 1.05 8.98 9.04
C THR A 13 0.40 7.92 8.14
N ARG A 14 -0.93 7.77 8.20
CA ARG A 14 -1.69 6.97 7.23
C ARG A 14 -1.59 7.59 5.83
N SER A 15 -1.55 6.73 4.80
CA SER A 15 -1.57 7.17 3.41
C SER A 15 -2.86 7.93 3.08
N ARG A 16 -2.71 9.10 2.45
CA ARG A 16 -3.82 10.00 2.09
C ARG A 16 -4.34 9.76 0.67
N ASP A 17 -3.52 9.15 -0.17
CA ASP A 17 -3.73 8.94 -1.61
C ASP A 17 -3.64 7.46 -2.00
N GLY A 18 -3.35 6.57 -1.04
CA GLY A 18 -3.22 5.13 -1.26
C GLY A 18 -1.82 4.67 -1.67
N ASN A 19 -0.89 5.60 -1.88
CA ASN A 19 0.51 5.30 -2.18
C ASN A 19 1.30 5.00 -0.92
N LEU A 20 2.36 4.19 -1.06
CA LEU A 20 3.41 4.07 -0.06
C LEU A 20 4.25 5.35 -0.07
N GLY A 21 4.04 6.19 0.95
CA GLY A 21 4.69 7.47 1.11
C GLY A 21 6.19 7.38 1.37
N ASN A 22 6.79 8.55 1.57
CA ASN A 22 8.22 8.63 1.85
C ASN A 22 8.53 8.29 3.30
N PHE A 23 9.57 7.49 3.48
CA PHE A 23 10.03 7.10 4.81
C PHE A 23 10.72 8.29 5.47
N LYS A 24 10.18 8.70 6.62
CA LYS A 24 10.80 9.71 7.48
C LYS A 24 12.08 9.11 8.06
N ARG A 25 13.19 9.79 7.81
CA ARG A 25 14.54 9.33 8.16
C ARG A 25 14.89 9.44 9.64
N GLY A 26 14.04 10.11 10.44
CA GLY A 26 14.32 10.37 11.86
C GLY A 26 14.50 9.09 12.68
N MET A 27 13.56 8.14 12.55
CA MET A 27 13.64 6.87 13.29
C MET A 27 14.81 6.01 12.77
N THR A 28 14.99 5.90 11.46
CA THR A 28 16.15 5.20 10.87
C THR A 28 17.47 5.78 11.36
N LYS A 29 17.60 7.11 11.45
CA LYS A 29 18.78 7.78 12.00
C LYS A 29 19.01 7.43 13.46
N PHE A 30 17.96 7.42 14.27
CA PHE A 30 18.05 7.03 15.69
C PHE A 30 18.54 5.59 15.83
N ILE A 31 17.92 4.65 15.09
CA ILE A 31 18.31 3.23 15.10
C ILE A 31 19.77 3.05 14.67
N LEU A 32 20.19 3.70 13.58
CA LEU A 32 21.57 3.61 13.11
C LEU A 32 22.57 4.21 14.11
N LYS A 33 22.21 5.32 14.76
CA LYS A 33 23.05 5.90 15.81
C LYS A 33 23.23 4.93 16.98
N THR A 34 22.14 4.34 17.47
CA THR A 34 22.17 3.31 18.52
C THR A 34 23.02 2.10 18.10
N TYR A 35 22.86 1.64 16.86
CA TYR A 35 23.66 0.53 16.31
C TYR A 35 25.17 0.86 16.34
N PHE A 36 25.58 2.00 15.77
CA PHE A 36 27.01 2.36 15.71
C PHE A 36 27.62 2.65 17.09
N GLU A 37 26.88 3.28 18.01
CA GLU A 37 27.35 3.57 19.36
C GLU A 37 27.57 2.29 20.20
N ASN A 38 26.83 1.23 19.92
CA ASN A 38 26.90 -0.03 20.67
C ASN A 38 27.67 -1.16 19.97
N LYS A 39 28.04 -0.98 18.69
CA LYS A 39 28.76 -1.99 17.91
C LYS A 39 30.10 -2.37 18.54
N ASN A 40 30.80 -1.39 19.14
CA ASN A 40 32.10 -1.61 19.76
C ASN A 40 32.01 -2.09 21.22
N SER A 41 30.87 -1.90 21.89
CA SER A 41 30.68 -2.27 23.29
C SER A 41 30.13 -3.69 23.47
N GLN A 42 29.85 -4.44 22.39
CA GLN A 42 29.23 -5.78 22.41
C GLN A 42 27.88 -5.83 23.14
N ASN A 43 27.23 -4.69 23.35
CA ASN A 43 25.92 -4.63 24.00
C ASN A 43 24.76 -5.02 23.08
N ILE A 44 24.98 -4.96 21.76
CA ILE A 44 23.98 -5.27 20.73
C ILE A 44 24.68 -6.09 19.64
N ASP A 45 24.27 -7.34 19.49
CA ASP A 45 24.81 -8.23 18.45
C ASP A 45 24.38 -7.80 17.05
N ASP A 46 23.09 -7.49 16.87
CA ASP A 46 22.53 -7.00 15.61
C ASP A 46 21.19 -6.28 15.82
N ILE A 47 20.75 -5.54 14.81
CA ILE A 47 19.39 -5.01 14.72
C ILE A 47 18.75 -5.54 13.44
N LEU A 48 17.63 -6.23 13.61
CA LEU A 48 16.86 -6.79 12.50
C LEU A 48 15.67 -5.91 12.16
N PHE A 49 15.55 -5.50 10.90
CA PHE A 49 14.32 -4.92 10.37
C PHE A 49 13.45 -6.03 9.78
N VAL A 50 12.24 -6.19 10.32
CA VAL A 50 11.27 -7.15 9.79
C VAL A 50 10.17 -6.37 9.05
N PRO A 51 10.13 -6.38 7.72
CA PRO A 51 9.09 -5.67 6.98
C PRO A 51 7.74 -6.37 7.18
N ILE A 52 6.72 -5.58 7.55
CA ILE A 52 5.36 -6.07 7.72
C ILE A 52 4.46 -5.33 6.72
N GLY A 53 4.06 -6.04 5.67
CA GLY A 53 3.18 -5.53 4.63
C GLY A 53 1.71 -5.70 5.01
N LEU A 54 0.93 -4.63 4.95
CA LEU A 54 -0.49 -4.63 5.31
C LEU A 54 -1.36 -4.30 4.10
N ALA A 55 -2.46 -5.03 3.94
CA ALA A 55 -3.45 -4.82 2.89
C ALA A 55 -4.85 -4.83 3.47
N TYR A 56 -5.64 -3.82 3.11
CA TYR A 56 -6.99 -3.60 3.63
C TYR A 56 -7.98 -3.59 2.47
N SER A 57 -9.10 -4.30 2.61
CA SER A 57 -10.21 -4.18 1.64
C SER A 57 -10.95 -2.85 1.76
N ARG A 58 -10.75 -2.14 2.88
CA ARG A 58 -11.34 -0.84 3.17
C ARG A 58 -10.50 -0.07 4.18
N VAL A 59 -10.41 1.25 4.02
CA VAL A 59 -9.79 2.16 4.98
C VAL A 59 -10.83 3.13 5.60
N PRO A 60 -10.61 3.62 6.83
CA PRO A 60 -11.49 4.61 7.46
C PRO A 60 -11.64 5.91 6.66
N GLU A 61 -10.65 6.25 5.83
CA GLU A 61 -10.60 7.42 4.97
C GLU A 61 -11.73 7.42 3.92
N ASP A 62 -12.31 6.27 3.60
CA ASP A 62 -13.46 6.14 2.69
C ASP A 62 -14.63 7.07 3.06
N VAL A 63 -14.86 7.27 4.36
CA VAL A 63 -15.94 8.12 4.86
C VAL A 63 -15.70 9.60 4.55
N ARG A 64 -14.42 9.99 4.38
CA ARG A 64 -14.05 11.37 4.00
C ARG A 64 -14.19 11.60 2.51
N PHE A 65 -14.02 10.57 1.70
CA PHE A 65 -14.19 10.67 0.25
C PHE A 65 -15.66 10.58 -0.17
N SER A 66 -16.52 9.92 0.60
CA SER A 66 -17.96 9.77 0.28
C SER A 66 -18.80 11.02 0.55
N LYS A 67 -18.39 11.89 1.50
CA LYS A 67 -19.13 13.11 1.84
C LYS A 67 -18.71 14.26 0.92
N ASN A 68 -19.58 14.60 -0.05
CA ASN A 68 -19.41 15.78 -0.90
C ASN A 68 -19.18 17.03 -0.04
N LYS A 69 -18.17 17.85 -0.41
CA LYS A 69 -17.81 19.14 0.23
C LYS A 69 -18.97 20.17 0.36
N LYS A 70 -20.18 19.85 -0.09
CA LYS A 70 -21.37 20.73 -0.07
C LYS A 70 -22.22 20.62 1.20
N SER A 71 -22.04 19.62 2.05
CA SER A 71 -22.70 19.62 3.38
C SER A 71 -21.85 20.44 4.35
N ASN A 72 -22.18 21.71 4.49
CA ASN A 72 -21.70 22.58 5.57
C ASN A 72 -21.78 21.84 6.91
N ALA A 73 -20.69 21.89 7.68
CA ALA A 73 -20.67 21.80 9.13
C ALA A 73 -21.38 20.60 9.81
N GLU A 74 -21.61 19.47 9.13
CA GLU A 74 -21.87 18.23 9.84
C GLU A 74 -20.55 17.76 10.47
N LYS A 75 -20.39 18.05 11.76
CA LYS A 75 -19.31 17.57 12.63
C LYS A 75 -18.92 16.17 12.19
N ILE A 76 -17.74 16.03 11.59
CA ILE A 76 -17.15 14.74 11.24
C ILE A 76 -17.05 13.95 12.54
N ASN A 77 -18.02 13.08 12.79
CA ASN A 77 -18.10 12.35 14.03
C ASN A 77 -17.23 11.10 13.87
N LEU A 78 -15.91 11.34 13.88
CA LEU A 78 -14.85 10.35 13.57
C LEU A 78 -15.03 9.05 14.35
N ILE A 79 -15.57 9.13 15.56
CA ILE A 79 -15.84 7.98 16.42
C ILE A 79 -17.00 7.15 15.86
N LYS A 80 -18.12 7.79 15.50
CA LYS A 80 -19.27 7.10 14.89
C LYS A 80 -18.90 6.51 13.53
N ASP A 81 -18.23 7.29 12.68
CA ASP A 81 -17.75 6.86 11.37
C ASP A 81 -16.76 5.67 11.50
N PHE A 82 -15.96 5.61 12.57
CA PHE A 82 -15.07 4.50 12.88
C PHE A 82 -15.80 3.26 13.43
N PHE A 83 -16.84 3.43 14.25
CA PHE A 83 -17.67 2.30 14.69
C PHE A 83 -18.51 1.72 13.57
N ASP A 84 -19.06 2.56 12.69
CA ASP A 84 -19.79 2.12 11.51
C ASP A 84 -18.84 1.43 10.51
N PHE A 85 -17.60 1.93 10.36
CA PHE A 85 -16.54 1.23 9.63
C PHE A 85 -16.28 -0.18 10.16
N ARG A 86 -16.31 -0.41 11.49
CA ARG A 86 -16.13 -1.75 12.08
C ARG A 86 -17.30 -2.71 11.84
N LYS A 87 -18.49 -2.23 11.50
CA LYS A 87 -19.66 -3.08 11.22
C LYS A 87 -19.58 -3.73 9.84
N ASP A 88 -18.80 -3.16 8.94
CA ASP A 88 -18.56 -3.73 7.63
C ASP A 88 -17.59 -4.92 7.70
N LYS A 89 -17.76 -5.90 6.82
CA LYS A 89 -16.79 -6.99 6.65
C LYS A 89 -15.50 -6.42 6.03
N ILE A 90 -14.58 -5.99 6.89
CA ILE A 90 -13.23 -5.56 6.50
C ILE A 90 -12.35 -6.81 6.45
N VAL A 91 -11.71 -7.02 5.31
CA VAL A 91 -10.70 -8.06 5.16
C VAL A 91 -9.34 -7.40 5.27
N ASN A 92 -8.56 -7.84 6.24
CA ASN A 92 -7.21 -7.39 6.50
C ASN A 92 -6.25 -8.54 6.24
N TYR A 93 -5.19 -8.28 5.50
CA TYR A 93 -4.13 -9.22 5.25
C TYR A 93 -2.80 -8.64 5.69
N MET A 94 -1.97 -9.51 6.23
CA MET A 94 -0.65 -9.17 6.72
C MET A 94 0.33 -10.20 6.17
N HIS A 95 1.39 -9.73 5.53
CA HIS A 95 2.55 -10.55 5.16
C HIS A 95 3.77 -10.06 5.94
N ILE A 96 4.55 -11.02 6.43
CA ILE A 96 5.83 -10.77 7.07
C ILE A 96 6.89 -11.11 6.05
N GLY A 97 7.74 -10.15 5.70
CA GLY A 97 8.83 -10.36 4.78
C GLY A 97 10.08 -10.89 5.48
N LYS A 98 11.13 -11.14 4.69
CA LYS A 98 12.41 -11.60 5.22
C LYS A 98 13.03 -10.52 6.11
N SER A 99 13.59 -10.92 7.25
CA SER A 99 14.34 -10.02 8.12
C SER A 99 15.58 -9.49 7.41
N ILE A 100 15.89 -8.22 7.66
CA ILE A 100 17.04 -7.50 7.14
C ILE A 100 17.99 -7.22 8.31
N SER A 101 19.15 -7.84 8.29
CA SER A 101 20.22 -7.61 9.26
C SER A 101 20.95 -6.30 8.94
N LEU A 102 21.24 -5.50 9.98
CA LEU A 102 22.13 -4.35 9.81
C LEU A 102 23.57 -4.79 9.58
N ASN A 103 24.01 -5.86 10.24
CA ASN A 103 25.33 -6.42 10.00
C ASN A 103 25.52 -6.80 8.52
N ASP A 104 24.59 -7.58 7.95
CA ASP A 104 24.64 -7.96 6.53
C ASP A 104 24.60 -6.71 5.64
N PHE A 105 23.68 -5.78 5.90
CA PHE A 105 23.55 -4.54 5.12
C PHE A 105 24.86 -3.74 5.09
N PHE A 106 25.56 -3.60 6.22
CA PHE A 106 26.82 -2.85 6.28
C PHE A 106 28.05 -3.64 5.84
N ASN A 107 27.98 -4.98 5.83
CA ASN A 107 29.01 -5.83 5.22
C ASN A 107 28.99 -5.69 3.70
N ASP A 108 27.81 -5.61 3.10
CA ASP A 108 27.63 -5.41 1.66
C ASP A 108 27.87 -3.95 1.22
N ASN A 109 27.87 -3.00 2.17
CA ASN A 109 27.98 -1.57 1.92
C ASN A 109 29.02 -0.91 2.86
N LEU A 110 30.27 -1.39 2.78
CA LEU A 110 31.37 -0.93 3.64
C LEU A 110 31.60 0.58 3.54
N ASP A 111 31.36 1.20 2.38
CA ASP A 111 31.51 2.64 2.15
C ASP A 111 30.50 3.50 2.92
N LEU A 112 29.43 2.91 3.46
CA LEU A 112 28.45 3.60 4.29
C LEU A 112 28.86 3.66 5.77
N GLN A 113 29.84 2.87 6.18
CA GLN A 113 30.35 2.89 7.55
C GLN A 113 31.03 4.24 7.82
N GLY A 114 30.61 4.94 8.88
CA GLY A 114 31.12 6.28 9.23
C GLY A 114 30.41 7.46 8.55
N HIS A 115 29.57 7.22 7.54
CA HIS A 115 28.79 8.27 6.84
C HIS A 115 27.29 8.20 7.18
N LEU A 116 26.94 8.53 8.43
CA LEU A 116 25.57 8.40 8.95
C LEU A 116 24.49 8.99 8.03
N GLY A 117 24.72 10.17 7.45
CA GLY A 117 23.76 10.81 6.54
C GLY A 117 23.45 9.98 5.28
N LYS A 118 24.49 9.40 4.66
CA LYS A 118 24.38 8.54 3.47
C LYS A 118 23.75 7.20 3.84
N ALA A 119 24.25 6.56 4.91
CA ALA A 119 23.72 5.30 5.44
C ALA A 119 22.20 5.38 5.73
N VAL A 120 21.75 6.46 6.37
CA VAL A 120 20.31 6.67 6.65
C VAL A 120 19.49 6.75 5.37
N LYS A 121 19.98 7.46 4.35
CA LYS A 121 19.28 7.62 3.07
C LYS A 121 19.15 6.26 2.37
N ASP A 122 20.25 5.53 2.27
CA ASP A 122 20.33 4.31 1.47
C ASP A 122 19.60 3.16 2.16
N LEU A 123 19.75 3.00 3.49
CA LEU A 123 18.95 2.06 4.26
C LEU A 123 17.46 2.39 4.18
N SER A 124 17.06 3.66 4.28
CA SER A 124 15.64 4.02 4.16
C SER A 124 15.07 3.70 2.77
N LYS A 125 15.86 3.85 1.71
CA LYS A 125 15.48 3.45 0.35
C LYS A 125 15.33 1.93 0.25
N TYR A 126 16.32 1.19 0.76
CA TYR A 126 16.33 -0.26 0.78
C TYR A 126 15.13 -0.83 1.55
N LEU A 127 14.90 -0.36 2.79
CA LEU A 127 13.74 -0.76 3.60
C LEU A 127 12.40 -0.46 2.91
N LYS A 128 12.30 0.66 2.17
CA LYS A 128 11.10 0.99 1.40
C LYS A 128 10.87 -0.03 0.28
N GLN A 129 11.92 -0.42 -0.43
CA GLN A 129 11.84 -1.43 -1.50
C GLN A 129 11.48 -2.82 -0.93
N GLU A 130 12.08 -3.22 0.18
CA GLU A 130 11.73 -4.51 0.81
C GLU A 130 10.31 -4.51 1.39
N LEU A 131 9.86 -3.39 1.95
CA LEU A 131 8.46 -3.25 2.39
C LEU A 131 7.50 -3.31 1.19
N SER A 132 7.78 -2.61 0.10
CA SER A 132 6.91 -2.66 -1.10
C SER A 132 6.84 -4.07 -1.68
N LYS A 133 7.93 -4.85 -1.57
CA LYS A 133 7.92 -6.26 -1.97
C LYS A 133 7.03 -7.13 -1.07
N THR A 134 6.86 -6.75 0.19
CA THR A 134 6.13 -7.52 1.19
C THR A 134 4.62 -7.27 1.18
N ILE A 135 4.17 -6.07 0.78
CA ILE A 135 2.74 -5.71 0.84
C ILE A 135 1.89 -6.65 -0.05
N PRO A 136 0.85 -7.30 0.51
CA PRO A 136 -0.04 -8.15 -0.27
C PRO A 136 -0.86 -7.36 -1.31
N ILE A 137 -1.08 -7.96 -2.47
CA ILE A 137 -1.95 -7.43 -3.52
C ILE A 137 -3.30 -8.15 -3.44
N LEU A 138 -4.37 -7.38 -3.22
CA LEU A 138 -5.72 -7.91 -3.17
C LEU A 138 -6.31 -7.96 -4.58
N GLN A 139 -7.17 -8.94 -4.82
CA GLN A 139 -7.96 -9.00 -6.05
C GLN A 139 -8.82 -7.73 -6.25
N GLN A 140 -9.28 -7.11 -5.16
CA GLN A 140 -9.98 -5.82 -5.22
C GLN A 140 -9.07 -4.69 -5.74
N ASP A 141 -7.78 -4.69 -5.43
CA ASP A 141 -6.83 -3.69 -5.92
C ASP A 141 -6.77 -3.73 -7.46
N ILE A 142 -6.82 -4.93 -8.06
CA ILE A 142 -6.89 -5.13 -9.51
C ILE A 142 -8.16 -4.49 -10.09
N TYR A 143 -9.30 -4.70 -9.43
CA TYR A 143 -10.58 -4.14 -9.89
C TYR A 143 -10.58 -2.62 -9.83
N TYR A 144 -10.07 -2.02 -8.75
CA TYR A 144 -9.92 -0.59 -8.64
C TYR A 144 -8.98 -0.02 -9.71
N SER A 145 -7.81 -0.65 -9.94
CA SER A 145 -6.88 -0.23 -11.00
C SER A 145 -7.48 -0.37 -12.40
N ALA A 146 -8.26 -1.41 -12.66
CA ALA A 146 -8.95 -1.56 -13.94
C ALA A 146 -9.99 -0.45 -14.16
N ILE A 147 -10.77 -0.11 -13.12
CA ILE A 147 -11.74 1.00 -13.17
C ILE A 147 -11.02 2.33 -13.40
N ALA A 148 -9.97 2.64 -12.63
CA ALA A 148 -9.21 3.88 -12.75
C ALA A 148 -8.64 4.07 -14.17
N HIS A 149 -8.02 3.03 -14.72
CA HIS A 149 -7.51 3.07 -16.09
C HIS A 149 -8.62 3.25 -17.13
N CYS A 150 -9.76 2.57 -16.98
CA CYS A 150 -10.91 2.78 -17.86
C CYS A 150 -11.42 4.22 -17.81
N LEU A 151 -11.40 4.88 -16.64
CA LEU A 151 -11.78 6.28 -16.48
C LEU A 151 -10.79 7.23 -17.14
N GLU A 152 -9.48 7.00 -17.03
CA GLU A 152 -8.45 7.83 -17.69
C GLU A 152 -8.59 7.80 -19.22
N SER A 153 -8.93 6.63 -19.77
CA SER A 153 -9.15 6.45 -21.21
C SER A 153 -10.51 6.95 -21.73
N SER A 154 -11.40 7.41 -20.83
CA SER A 154 -12.77 7.78 -21.16
C SER A 154 -13.05 9.25 -20.85
N LYS A 155 -13.78 9.92 -21.75
CA LYS A 155 -14.33 11.27 -21.48
C LYS A 155 -15.54 11.24 -20.54
N THR A 156 -16.04 10.05 -20.19
CA THR A 156 -17.25 9.85 -19.40
C THR A 156 -16.98 9.01 -18.17
N ASP A 157 -17.86 9.15 -17.17
CA ASP A 157 -17.81 8.37 -15.94
C ASP A 157 -18.43 6.97 -16.10
N THR A 158 -18.75 6.59 -17.35
CA THR A 158 -19.43 5.34 -17.67
C THR A 158 -18.45 4.37 -18.31
N ILE A 159 -18.42 3.14 -17.81
CA ILE A 159 -17.53 2.07 -18.27
C ILE A 159 -18.39 0.89 -18.73
N TYR A 160 -18.12 0.39 -19.94
CA TYR A 160 -18.72 -0.86 -20.40
C TYR A 160 -18.10 -2.05 -19.67
N LEU A 161 -18.94 -2.96 -19.15
CA LEU A 161 -18.49 -4.14 -18.40
C LEU A 161 -17.56 -5.03 -19.23
N LYS A 162 -17.74 -5.11 -20.55
CA LYS A 162 -16.83 -5.82 -21.45
C LYS A 162 -15.41 -5.24 -21.40
N ASN A 163 -15.28 -3.92 -21.41
CA ASN A 163 -13.99 -3.24 -21.35
C ASN A 163 -13.34 -3.42 -19.98
N LEU A 164 -14.13 -3.32 -18.91
CA LEU A 164 -13.65 -3.59 -17.56
C LEU A 164 -13.10 -5.01 -17.41
N ARG A 165 -13.84 -6.03 -17.87
CA ARG A 165 -13.40 -7.44 -17.84
C ARG A 165 -12.10 -7.64 -18.61
N LYS A 166 -12.00 -7.06 -19.82
CA LYS A 166 -10.78 -7.10 -20.63
C LYS A 166 -9.61 -6.52 -19.83
N ARG A 167 -9.80 -5.35 -19.21
CA ARG A 167 -8.75 -4.68 -18.46
C ARG A 167 -8.33 -5.43 -17.19
N VAL A 168 -9.29 -6.00 -16.46
CA VAL A 168 -9.01 -6.88 -15.31
C VAL A 168 -8.13 -8.05 -15.75
N ASN A 169 -8.47 -8.72 -16.84
CA ASN A 169 -7.68 -9.85 -17.35
C ASN A 169 -6.25 -9.42 -17.74
N GLU A 170 -6.08 -8.29 -18.42
CA GLU A 170 -4.76 -7.75 -18.77
C GLU A 170 -3.89 -7.48 -17.54
N ILE A 171 -4.46 -6.88 -16.48
CA ILE A 171 -3.75 -6.60 -15.23
C ILE A 171 -3.43 -7.91 -14.50
N CYS A 172 -4.39 -8.85 -14.44
CA CYS A 172 -4.19 -10.16 -13.82
C CYS A 172 -3.03 -10.93 -14.46
N VAL A 173 -2.97 -11.01 -15.79
CA VAL A 173 -1.88 -11.70 -16.51
C VAL A 173 -0.53 -11.07 -16.15
N ARG A 174 -0.42 -9.74 -16.26
CA ARG A 174 0.81 -9.01 -15.93
C ARG A 174 1.26 -9.22 -14.48
N LEU A 175 0.32 -9.21 -13.54
CA LEU A 175 0.62 -9.42 -12.12
C LEU A 175 0.98 -10.87 -11.82
N TYR A 176 0.37 -11.84 -12.51
CA TYR A 176 0.69 -13.24 -12.29
C TYR A 176 2.14 -13.53 -12.67
N ASP A 177 2.60 -12.99 -13.80
CA ASP A 177 3.97 -13.20 -14.30
C ASP A 177 5.03 -12.62 -13.34
N SER A 178 4.74 -11.49 -12.69
CA SER A 178 5.72 -10.76 -11.87
C SER A 178 5.52 -10.88 -10.35
N TYR A 179 4.32 -11.25 -9.88
CA TYR A 179 3.92 -11.12 -8.47
C TYR A 179 3.01 -12.24 -7.95
N SER A 180 2.94 -13.41 -8.62
CA SER A 180 2.06 -14.52 -8.22
C SER A 180 2.06 -14.85 -6.72
N PRO A 181 3.21 -14.89 -5.99
CA PRO A 181 3.22 -15.17 -4.56
C PRO A 181 2.55 -14.10 -3.68
N LYS A 182 2.40 -12.87 -4.19
CA LYS A 182 1.82 -11.73 -3.46
C LYS A 182 0.32 -11.57 -3.71
N LEU A 183 -0.20 -12.24 -4.74
CA LEU A 183 -1.59 -12.09 -5.16
C LEU A 183 -2.50 -12.91 -4.25
N LEU A 184 -3.30 -12.23 -3.44
CA LEU A 184 -4.32 -12.84 -2.62
C LEU A 184 -5.61 -12.94 -3.44
N LYS A 185 -5.95 -14.15 -3.85
CA LYS A 185 -7.27 -14.45 -4.43
C LYS A 185 -8.32 -14.25 -3.36
N ALA A 186 -9.18 -13.25 -3.57
CA ALA A 186 -10.34 -13.06 -2.72
C ALA A 186 -11.39 -14.12 -3.07
N LYS A 187 -12.24 -14.47 -2.09
CA LYS A 187 -13.46 -15.25 -2.36
C LYS A 187 -14.47 -14.48 -3.21
N GLU A 188 -14.33 -13.16 -3.27
CA GLU A 188 -15.26 -12.23 -3.91
C GLU A 188 -14.98 -12.10 -5.42
N GLY A 189 -15.99 -12.32 -6.25
CA GLY A 189 -15.91 -12.09 -7.70
C GLY A 189 -16.10 -10.62 -8.08
N MET A 190 -15.84 -10.28 -9.35
CA MET A 190 -16.04 -8.91 -9.85
C MET A 190 -17.49 -8.44 -9.71
N GLY A 191 -18.47 -9.35 -9.86
CA GLY A 191 -19.89 -9.04 -9.69
C GLY A 191 -20.23 -8.59 -8.26
N ASP A 192 -19.81 -9.39 -7.27
CA ASP A 192 -19.98 -9.08 -5.85
C ASP A 192 -19.28 -7.78 -5.47
N PHE A 193 -18.05 -7.58 -5.98
CA PHE A 193 -17.30 -6.34 -5.79
C PHE A 193 -18.08 -5.11 -6.29
N LEU A 194 -18.62 -5.18 -7.51
CA LEU A 194 -19.40 -4.08 -8.09
C LEU A 194 -20.72 -3.85 -7.36
N LEU A 195 -21.39 -4.92 -6.92
CA LEU A 195 -22.60 -4.83 -6.11
C LEU A 195 -22.32 -4.11 -4.79
N ARG A 196 -21.24 -4.47 -4.09
CA ARG A 196 -20.83 -3.78 -2.86
C ARG A 196 -20.52 -2.30 -3.10
N LEU A 197 -19.84 -1.96 -4.19
CA LEU A 197 -19.60 -0.55 -4.53
C LEU A 197 -20.90 0.20 -4.86
N HIS A 198 -21.90 -0.49 -5.43
CA HIS A 198 -23.22 0.06 -5.69
C HIS A 198 -23.99 0.35 -4.40
N GLU A 199 -24.04 -0.60 -3.47
CA GLU A 199 -24.67 -0.46 -2.15
C GLU A 199 -24.05 0.68 -1.34
N ARG A 200 -22.75 0.94 -1.55
CA ARG A 200 -22.01 2.05 -0.94
C ARG A 200 -22.15 3.38 -1.69
N GLU A 201 -23.00 3.42 -2.70
CA GLU A 201 -23.25 4.58 -3.55
C GLU A 201 -22.00 5.13 -4.26
N LEU A 202 -20.97 4.31 -4.44
CA LEU A 202 -19.73 4.70 -5.12
C LEU A 202 -19.85 4.58 -6.64
N LEU A 203 -20.76 3.75 -7.11
CA LEU A 203 -21.13 3.61 -8.52
C LEU A 203 -22.60 3.22 -8.69
N PHE A 204 -23.10 3.32 -9.91
CA PHE A 204 -24.32 2.67 -10.36
C PHE A 204 -23.97 1.44 -11.19
N ASN A 205 -24.49 0.27 -10.81
CA ASN A 205 -24.24 -0.99 -11.50
C ASN A 205 -25.40 -1.34 -12.43
N GLY A 206 -25.24 -1.09 -13.73
CA GLY A 206 -26.20 -1.47 -14.75
C GLY A 206 -25.88 -2.85 -15.36
N GLN A 207 -26.76 -3.35 -16.23
CA GLN A 207 -26.59 -4.66 -16.86
C GLN A 207 -25.38 -4.74 -17.81
N ILE A 208 -25.05 -3.64 -18.48
CA ILE A 208 -23.99 -3.59 -19.53
C ILE A 208 -22.91 -2.57 -19.18
N THR A 209 -23.24 -1.57 -18.36
CA THR A 209 -22.36 -0.47 -18.00
C THR A 209 -22.38 -0.22 -16.50
N ILE A 210 -21.29 0.34 -16.00
CA ILE A 210 -21.23 0.93 -14.66
C ILE A 210 -21.00 2.44 -14.80
N LYS A 211 -21.61 3.23 -13.92
CA LYS A 211 -21.38 4.68 -13.84
C LYS A 211 -20.72 5.02 -12.52
N ILE A 212 -19.49 5.51 -12.56
CA ILE A 212 -18.71 5.85 -11.36
C ILE A 212 -19.22 7.18 -10.79
N LYS A 213 -19.57 7.19 -9.49
CA LYS A 213 -19.96 8.40 -8.76
C LYS A 213 -18.78 9.04 -8.04
N ASN A 214 -17.85 8.22 -7.54
CA ASN A 214 -16.71 8.68 -6.75
C ASN A 214 -15.37 8.21 -7.32
N LYS A 215 -14.81 9.00 -8.24
CA LYS A 215 -13.52 8.70 -8.88
C LYS A 215 -12.36 8.68 -7.88
N LYS A 216 -12.39 9.55 -6.87
CA LYS A 216 -11.30 9.68 -5.89
C LYS A 216 -11.08 8.41 -5.08
N ILE A 217 -12.15 7.70 -4.73
CA ILE A 217 -12.04 6.40 -4.07
C ILE A 217 -11.41 5.37 -5.02
N MET A 218 -11.83 5.35 -6.29
CA MET A 218 -11.25 4.41 -7.27
C MET A 218 -9.75 4.65 -7.44
N GLU A 219 -9.36 5.93 -7.54
CA GLU A 219 -7.97 6.37 -7.63
C GLU A 219 -7.17 5.99 -6.37
N TYR A 220 -7.69 6.29 -5.18
CA TYR A 220 -7.05 5.96 -3.89
C TYR A 220 -6.69 4.47 -3.81
N TYR A 221 -7.64 3.58 -4.09
CA TYR A 221 -7.35 2.14 -4.03
C TYR A 221 -6.51 1.66 -5.21
N SER A 222 -6.58 2.29 -6.39
CA SER A 222 -5.72 1.94 -7.52
C SER A 222 -4.25 2.30 -7.32
N ASN A 223 -3.98 3.38 -6.58
CA ASN A 223 -2.64 3.89 -6.33
C ASN A 223 -1.77 2.90 -5.56
N LYS A 224 -2.37 2.08 -4.71
CA LYS A 224 -1.67 0.97 -4.06
C LYS A 224 -0.97 0.09 -5.10
N LEU A 225 -1.66 -0.28 -6.17
CA LEU A 225 -1.08 -1.11 -7.23
C LEU A 225 -0.03 -0.34 -8.06
N SER A 226 -0.32 0.92 -8.41
CA SER A 226 0.60 1.80 -9.14
C SER A 226 1.92 1.99 -8.41
N SER A 227 1.88 2.13 -7.09
CA SER A 227 3.07 2.28 -6.25
C SER A 227 4.00 1.06 -6.29
N PHE A 228 3.49 -0.14 -6.60
CA PHE A 228 4.35 -1.30 -6.88
C PHE A 228 5.04 -1.17 -8.23
N TYR A 229 4.32 -0.76 -9.28
CA TYR A 229 4.88 -0.64 -10.62
C TYR A 229 5.92 0.47 -10.77
N GLU A 230 5.71 1.64 -10.14
CA GLU A 230 6.64 2.77 -10.23
C GLU A 230 7.95 2.51 -9.48
N ASN A 231 7.90 1.84 -8.32
CA ASN A 231 9.11 1.49 -7.59
C ASN A 231 9.93 0.38 -8.28
N HIS A 232 9.31 -0.43 -9.16
CA HIS A 232 9.99 -1.49 -9.92
C HIS A 232 10.43 -1.07 -11.35
N LYS A 233 9.94 0.05 -11.89
CA LYS A 233 10.54 0.65 -13.11
C LYS A 233 11.97 1.12 -12.87
N LEU A 234 12.27 1.59 -11.66
CA LEU A 234 13.62 1.95 -11.23
C LEU A 234 14.60 0.75 -11.17
N ASP A 235 14.11 -0.50 -11.23
CA ASP A 235 14.96 -1.70 -11.27
C ASP A 235 15.27 -2.16 -12.72
N ASN A 236 14.59 -1.60 -13.74
CA ASN A 236 14.71 -2.02 -15.14
C ASN A 236 15.36 -0.96 -16.06
N GLU A 237 15.66 0.24 -15.55
CA GLU A 237 16.39 1.27 -16.32
C GLU A 237 17.92 1.20 -16.12
N ASP A 238 18.41 0.29 -15.27
CA ASP A 238 19.84 0.02 -15.04
C ASP A 238 20.29 -1.38 -15.53
N LYS A 239 19.64 -1.93 -16.57
CA LYS A 239 20.09 -3.16 -17.27
C LYS A 239 20.32 -2.93 -18.76
#